data_AF-A0A2V8TW90-F1
#
_entry.id   AF-A0A2V8TW90-F1
#
_cell.length_a   1.000
_cell.length_b   1.000
_cell.length_c   1.000
_cell.angle_alpha   90.00
_cell.angle_beta   90.00
_cell.angle_gamma   90.00
#
_symmetry.space_group_name_H-M   'P 1'
#
loop_
_entity.id
_entity.type
_entity.pdbx_description
1 polymer ?
#
loop_
_entity_poly.entity_id
_entity_poly.type
_entity_poly.pdbx_seq_one_letter_code
_entity_poly.pdbx_strand_id
1 'polypeptide(L)'
;MRVEGILAGGISYPGNHGHFEDPCGSVADMSYLLPGVAALASLLILPFWSFSFDVIPKVVVILAGSALALLHPRQVPVPRTATFKWFEILVAVQALAILLATLFSKHHVVSLVGSTWRRSGLFAEIAVLILAVTAAQFLATDRGRLRPFLRITVLTAFPVAIYGIVQYFGFDPFMPSSGYHFGEGRFMIVRPPATLGHATYLATYLLYVVFAGAALAQSETRRAWRAWTIATSGLAGFAIVLSGTRAALLGLLAGALFLVVRKQLRWRWAAGALVLLALIAALYVSPGGEKLRARVLWSSEDRLGGARLLLWRDTLRMSAGRWFTGYGPETFTLEFPPHQSLALARAFPEFYHESPHNIFLDALVSQGVLGLLALMALAGLGCVTAHGPVGGAFVAMLVSQQFSAFTLPTQLYFYLCMAILVSDFKTERVETRRWRPFQWVLALPLACAALYLAAGDVLLASARRELDRGDVESAVRSLDRARAWGASADVYFSRRFLAFSQAASDTGTRFRAWQYAMDAAARAPNTAEDRQNALLNLAGFYAMQNNATAVERSLREAIAAAPNWFKPHWLLAQVLARDGHPLEAEAEARAAVERDGEKDPEVSRTLEQLRRR
;
A
#
# COMPACT_ATOMS: atom_id res chain seq x y z
N MET A 1 -18.58 -59.79 -76.49
CA MET A 1 -17.64 -58.68 -76.74
C MET A 1 -17.12 -58.18 -75.40
N ARG A 2 -15.78 -58.12 -75.24
CA ARG A 2 -14.93 -57.32 -74.30
C ARG A 2 -15.35 -57.23 -72.81
N VAL A 3 -14.62 -57.82 -71.84
CA VAL A 3 -13.30 -57.45 -71.24
C VAL A 3 -13.48 -56.68 -69.90
N GLU A 4 -13.02 -57.34 -68.83
CA GLU A 4 -12.27 -56.87 -67.62
C GLU A 4 -12.69 -55.66 -66.76
N GLY A 5 -12.53 -55.81 -65.43
CA GLY A 5 -11.72 -54.83 -64.67
C GLY A 5 -12.27 -54.23 -63.36
N ILE A 6 -11.87 -54.80 -62.21
CA ILE A 6 -11.11 -54.13 -61.12
C ILE A 6 -11.74 -52.94 -60.31
N LEU A 7 -11.97 -53.24 -59.03
CA LEU A 7 -11.67 -52.50 -57.77
C LEU A 7 -12.17 -51.06 -57.46
N ALA A 8 -12.53 -50.94 -56.17
CA ALA A 8 -12.45 -49.78 -55.26
C ALA A 8 -13.50 -48.66 -55.45
N GLY A 9 -14.11 -48.07 -54.42
CA GLY A 9 -13.86 -48.05 -52.98
C GLY A 9 -14.51 -46.76 -52.49
N GLY A 10 -15.55 -46.86 -51.66
CA GLY A 10 -16.31 -45.70 -51.18
C GLY A 10 -15.47 -44.82 -50.26
N ILE A 11 -15.24 -43.57 -50.68
CA ILE A 11 -14.57 -42.54 -49.88
C ILE A 11 -15.64 -41.81 -49.07
N SER A 12 -15.63 -42.03 -47.76
CA SER A 12 -16.28 -41.20 -46.75
C SER A 12 -15.41 -39.96 -46.45
N TYR A 13 -15.93 -38.76 -46.70
CA TYR A 13 -15.32 -37.51 -46.24
C TYR A 13 -15.75 -37.20 -44.80
N PRO A 14 -14.83 -36.96 -43.85
CA PRO A 14 -15.17 -36.54 -42.50
C PRO A 14 -15.56 -35.07 -42.47
N GLY A 15 -16.68 -34.78 -41.79
CA GLY A 15 -17.19 -33.44 -41.54
C GLY A 15 -16.18 -32.59 -40.76
N ASN A 16 -15.73 -31.53 -41.41
CA ASN A 16 -14.88 -30.51 -40.84
C ASN A 16 -15.74 -29.61 -39.93
N HIS A 17 -15.83 -29.94 -38.64
CA HIS A 17 -16.36 -29.02 -37.63
C HIS A 17 -15.33 -27.92 -37.39
N GLY A 18 -15.37 -26.90 -38.23
CA GLY A 18 -14.67 -25.65 -38.01
C GLY A 18 -15.15 -25.03 -36.70
N HIS A 19 -14.23 -24.92 -35.73
CA HIS A 19 -14.35 -23.95 -34.66
C HIS A 19 -14.50 -22.57 -35.31
N PHE A 20 -15.72 -22.04 -35.32
CA PHE A 20 -15.93 -20.61 -35.48
C PHE A 20 -15.34 -19.94 -34.24
N GLU A 21 -14.09 -19.48 -34.35
CA GLU A 21 -13.56 -18.45 -33.47
C GLU A 21 -14.46 -17.22 -33.64
N ASP A 22 -15.16 -16.86 -32.57
CA ASP A 22 -15.99 -15.67 -32.51
C ASP A 22 -15.08 -14.43 -32.64
N PRO A 23 -15.10 -13.67 -33.76
CA PRO A 23 -14.11 -12.62 -34.01
C PRO A 23 -14.28 -11.39 -33.11
N CYS A 24 -15.31 -11.37 -32.27
CA CYS A 24 -15.54 -10.35 -31.24
C CYS A 24 -15.05 -10.77 -29.83
N GLY A 25 -14.41 -11.94 -29.68
CA GLY A 25 -13.91 -12.46 -28.40
C GLY A 25 -12.62 -11.83 -27.85
N SER A 26 -12.07 -10.78 -28.49
CA SER A 26 -10.77 -10.20 -28.09
C SER A 26 -10.81 -9.31 -26.83
N VAL A 27 -11.98 -9.18 -26.18
CA VAL A 27 -12.10 -8.51 -24.89
C VAL A 27 -11.52 -9.42 -23.79
N ALA A 28 -10.20 -9.32 -23.60
CA ALA A 28 -9.39 -9.81 -22.48
C ALA A 28 -9.87 -11.14 -21.85
N ASP A 29 -9.39 -12.26 -22.39
CA ASP A 29 -9.52 -13.58 -21.73
C ASP A 29 -9.07 -13.47 -20.27
N MET A 30 -9.92 -13.94 -19.36
CA MET A 30 -9.67 -14.01 -17.91
C MET A 30 -8.31 -14.59 -17.54
N SER A 31 -7.80 -15.49 -18.39
CA SER A 31 -6.48 -16.10 -18.27
C SER A 31 -5.32 -15.11 -18.29
N TYR A 32 -5.53 -13.92 -18.85
CA TYR A 32 -4.56 -12.82 -18.87
C TYR A 32 -5.00 -11.63 -18.02
N LEU A 33 -6.31 -11.37 -17.88
CA LEU A 33 -6.78 -10.23 -17.10
C LEU A 33 -6.34 -10.30 -15.64
N LEU A 34 -6.66 -11.39 -14.92
CA LEU A 34 -6.38 -11.47 -13.48
C LEU A 34 -4.89 -11.47 -13.15
N PRO A 35 -4.03 -12.31 -13.79
CA PRO A 35 -2.59 -12.21 -13.57
C PRO A 35 -2.02 -10.88 -14.06
N GLY A 36 -2.57 -10.29 -15.13
CA GLY A 36 -2.15 -8.99 -15.65
C GLY A 36 -2.43 -7.85 -14.68
N VAL A 37 -3.61 -7.82 -14.04
CA VAL A 37 -3.96 -6.86 -12.99
C VAL A 37 -3.03 -7.03 -11.79
N ALA A 38 -2.80 -8.26 -11.32
CA ALA A 38 -1.88 -8.53 -10.22
C ALA A 38 -0.43 -8.11 -10.55
N ALA A 39 0.02 -8.39 -11.78
CA ALA A 39 1.32 -7.98 -12.28
C ALA A 39 1.47 -6.45 -12.31
N LEU A 40 0.53 -5.75 -12.96
CA LEU A 40 0.54 -4.30 -13.07
C LEU A 40 0.44 -3.63 -11.69
N ALA A 41 -0.36 -4.17 -10.77
CA ALA A 41 -0.43 -3.66 -9.40
C ALA A 41 0.91 -3.75 -8.64
N SER A 42 1.74 -4.75 -8.94
CA SER A 42 3.10 -4.86 -8.35
C SER A 42 4.17 -4.06 -9.10
N LEU A 43 4.02 -3.85 -10.42
CA LEU A 43 5.08 -3.28 -11.27
C LEU A 43 4.92 -1.78 -11.52
N LEU A 44 3.69 -1.29 -11.62
CA LEU A 44 3.42 0.02 -12.21
C LEU A 44 3.79 1.15 -11.26
N ILE A 45 4.73 1.99 -11.70
CA ILE A 45 5.04 3.31 -11.17
C ILE A 45 5.10 4.31 -12.32
N LEU A 46 4.61 5.53 -12.13
CA LEU A 46 4.54 6.57 -13.17
C LEU A 46 5.10 7.93 -12.68
N PRO A 47 6.40 8.03 -12.32
CA PRO A 47 7.00 9.20 -11.65
C PRO A 47 6.80 10.53 -12.39
N PHE A 48 6.75 10.48 -13.72
CA PHE A 48 6.59 11.68 -14.55
C PHE A 48 5.14 12.05 -14.84
N TRP A 49 4.22 11.08 -14.86
CA TRP A 49 2.83 11.27 -15.32
C TRP A 49 1.83 11.43 -14.18
N SER A 50 2.13 10.82 -13.03
CA SER A 50 1.29 10.77 -11.85
C SER A 50 1.92 11.55 -10.70
N PHE A 51 1.10 12.24 -9.92
CA PHE A 51 1.57 12.99 -8.75
C PHE A 51 1.95 12.02 -7.64
N SER A 52 1.02 11.11 -7.31
CA SER A 52 1.20 9.98 -6.37
C SER A 52 1.63 8.74 -7.15
N PHE A 53 2.83 8.83 -7.73
CA PHE A 53 3.30 7.98 -8.83
C PHE A 53 3.37 6.48 -8.54
N ASP A 54 3.43 6.09 -7.28
CA ASP A 54 3.54 4.70 -6.83
C ASP A 54 2.24 4.15 -6.24
N VAL A 55 1.20 4.98 -6.05
CA VAL A 55 -0.08 4.58 -5.44
C VAL A 55 -1.21 4.64 -6.46
N ILE A 56 -1.39 5.79 -7.12
CA ILE A 56 -2.54 6.03 -8.01
C ILE A 56 -2.57 5.08 -9.22
N PRO A 57 -1.45 4.81 -9.93
CA PRO A 57 -1.48 3.88 -11.05
C PRO A 57 -1.96 2.48 -10.65
N LYS A 58 -1.63 2.04 -9.43
CA LYS A 58 -2.01 0.72 -8.92
C LYS A 58 -3.49 0.64 -8.56
N VAL A 59 -4.04 1.66 -7.88
CA VAL A 59 -5.48 1.68 -7.57
C VAL A 59 -6.33 1.74 -8.85
N VAL A 60 -5.90 2.53 -9.85
CA VAL A 60 -6.58 2.60 -11.15
C VAL A 60 -6.60 1.24 -11.85
N VAL A 61 -5.47 0.53 -11.87
CA VAL A 61 -5.38 -0.83 -12.42
C VAL A 61 -6.29 -1.81 -11.69
N ILE A 62 -6.34 -1.75 -10.36
CA ILE A 62 -7.17 -2.65 -9.55
C ILE A 62 -8.67 -2.34 -9.76
N LEU A 63 -9.06 -1.08 -9.76
CA LEU A 63 -10.45 -0.66 -9.98
C LEU A 63 -10.92 -1.02 -11.40
N ALA A 64 -10.15 -0.65 -12.43
CA ALA A 64 -10.46 -0.95 -13.82
C ALA A 64 -10.44 -2.47 -14.08
N GLY A 65 -9.45 -3.18 -13.55
CA GLY A 65 -9.36 -4.63 -13.63
C GLY A 65 -10.55 -5.34 -13.00
N SER A 66 -11.05 -4.81 -11.86
CA SER A 66 -12.24 -5.33 -11.19
C SER A 66 -13.52 -5.05 -11.96
N ALA A 67 -13.65 -3.86 -12.54
CA ALA A 67 -14.77 -3.51 -13.40
C ALA A 67 -14.82 -4.43 -14.64
N LEU A 68 -13.69 -4.64 -15.32
CA LEU A 68 -13.57 -5.58 -16.43
C LEU A 68 -13.86 -7.02 -15.98
N ALA A 69 -13.40 -7.42 -14.80
CA ALA A 69 -13.67 -8.74 -14.22
C ALA A 69 -15.15 -8.99 -13.94
N LEU A 70 -15.90 -7.95 -13.54
CA LEU A 70 -17.35 -8.03 -13.38
C LEU A 70 -18.08 -8.14 -14.71
N LEU A 71 -17.63 -7.43 -15.75
CA LEU A 71 -18.29 -7.34 -17.06
C LEU A 71 -17.99 -8.52 -17.98
N HIS A 72 -16.91 -9.28 -17.73
CA HIS A 72 -16.58 -10.43 -18.54
C HIS A 72 -17.72 -11.47 -18.51
N PRO A 73 -18.16 -12.00 -19.67
CA PRO A 73 -19.22 -12.99 -19.74
C PRO A 73 -18.89 -14.21 -18.87
N ARG A 74 -19.76 -14.50 -17.89
CA ARG A 74 -19.60 -15.63 -16.98
C ARG A 74 -20.30 -16.87 -17.51
N GLN A 75 -19.51 -17.83 -17.99
CA GLN A 75 -19.84 -19.25 -17.86
C GLN A 75 -18.83 -19.87 -16.87
N VAL A 76 -18.81 -19.35 -15.64
CA VAL A 76 -17.81 -19.80 -14.66
C VAL A 76 -18.44 -20.87 -13.77
N PRO A 77 -17.95 -22.12 -13.79
CA PRO A 77 -18.35 -23.10 -12.79
C PRO A 77 -18.07 -22.57 -11.39
N VAL A 78 -19.07 -22.62 -10.51
CA VAL A 78 -18.87 -22.28 -9.11
C VAL A 78 -18.58 -23.57 -8.35
N PRO A 79 -17.38 -23.74 -7.78
CA PRO A 79 -17.08 -24.90 -6.95
C PRO A 79 -17.99 -24.92 -5.74
N ARG A 80 -18.76 -25.99 -5.53
CA ARG A 80 -19.63 -26.13 -4.35
C ARG A 80 -18.91 -26.80 -3.17
N THR A 81 -17.61 -26.57 -3.02
CA THR A 81 -16.89 -27.06 -1.85
C THR A 81 -17.24 -26.21 -0.63
N ALA A 82 -17.27 -26.82 0.55
CA ALA A 82 -17.58 -26.10 1.78
C ALA A 82 -16.60 -24.95 2.03
N THR A 83 -15.31 -25.16 1.73
CA THR A 83 -14.25 -24.15 1.85
C THR A 83 -14.49 -22.96 0.93
N PHE A 84 -14.85 -23.20 -0.32
CA PHE A 84 -15.16 -22.13 -1.28
C PHE A 84 -16.41 -21.34 -0.87
N LYS A 85 -17.46 -22.04 -0.43
CA LYS A 85 -18.68 -21.39 0.09
C LYS A 85 -18.39 -20.49 1.30
N TRP A 86 -17.62 -20.98 2.27
CA TRP A 86 -17.23 -20.18 3.43
C TRP A 86 -16.36 -18.99 3.04
N PHE A 87 -15.44 -19.16 2.09
CA PHE A 87 -14.67 -18.04 1.55
C PHE A 87 -15.57 -16.95 0.96
N GLU A 88 -16.54 -17.29 0.11
CA GLU A 88 -17.46 -16.32 -0.47
C GLU A 88 -18.30 -15.60 0.61
N ILE A 89 -18.82 -16.34 1.60
CA ILE A 89 -19.59 -15.77 2.72
C ILE A 89 -18.71 -14.78 3.50
N LEU A 90 -17.49 -15.18 3.87
CA LEU A 90 -16.62 -14.34 4.67
C LEU A 90 -16.15 -13.09 3.90
N VAL A 91 -15.88 -13.22 2.60
CA VAL A 91 -15.60 -12.07 1.73
C VAL A 91 -16.81 -11.12 1.65
N ALA A 92 -18.04 -11.67 1.55
CA ALA A 92 -19.25 -10.85 1.55
C ALA A 92 -19.47 -10.13 2.89
N VAL A 93 -19.18 -10.79 4.02
CA VAL A 93 -19.22 -10.16 5.35
C VAL A 93 -18.16 -9.07 5.46
N GLN A 94 -16.95 -9.29 4.96
CA GLN A 94 -15.90 -8.27 4.90
C GLN A 94 -16.37 -7.05 4.09
N ALA A 95 -16.94 -7.27 2.90
CA ALA A 95 -17.47 -6.22 2.05
C ALA A 95 -18.59 -5.42 2.75
N LEU A 96 -19.48 -6.10 3.48
CA LEU A 96 -20.53 -5.47 4.27
C LEU A 96 -19.93 -4.64 5.41
N ALA A 97 -18.90 -5.14 6.10
CA ALA A 97 -18.23 -4.39 7.16
C ALA A 97 -17.60 -3.09 6.64
N ILE A 98 -16.91 -3.15 5.50
CA ILE A 98 -16.32 -1.96 4.85
C ILE A 98 -17.41 -0.96 4.45
N LEU A 99 -18.52 -1.44 3.88
CA LEU A 99 -19.65 -0.59 3.48
C LEU A 99 -20.26 0.13 4.69
N LEU A 100 -20.59 -0.63 5.76
CA LEU A 100 -21.15 -0.05 6.99
C LEU A 100 -20.18 0.94 7.63
N ALA A 101 -18.90 0.59 7.74
CA ALA A 101 -17.89 1.49 8.29
C ALA A 101 -17.76 2.78 7.49
N THR A 102 -17.87 2.71 6.15
CA THR A 102 -17.87 3.89 5.28
C THR A 102 -19.12 4.75 5.47
N LEU A 103 -20.30 4.13 5.62
CA LEU A 103 -21.57 4.82 5.87
C LEU A 103 -21.59 5.57 7.21
N PHE A 104 -20.93 5.04 8.24
CA PHE A 104 -20.88 5.65 9.58
C PHE A 104 -19.60 6.47 9.87
N SER A 105 -18.73 6.64 8.86
CA SER A 105 -17.51 7.42 8.95
C SER A 105 -17.81 8.92 9.08
N LYS A 106 -17.06 9.64 9.93
CA LYS A 106 -17.11 11.13 9.93
C LYS A 106 -16.45 11.72 8.67
N HIS A 107 -15.55 10.96 8.05
CA HIS A 107 -14.73 11.38 6.92
C HIS A 107 -15.10 10.57 5.66
N HIS A 108 -16.35 10.72 5.22
CA HIS A 108 -16.93 9.93 4.12
C HIS A 108 -16.06 9.88 2.86
N VAL A 109 -15.51 11.03 2.42
CA VAL A 109 -14.68 11.08 1.20
C VAL A 109 -13.43 10.22 1.37
N VAL A 110 -12.71 10.37 2.48
CA VAL A 110 -11.51 9.58 2.79
C VAL A 110 -11.87 8.08 2.87
N SER A 111 -12.98 7.72 3.50
CA SER A 111 -13.42 6.33 3.56
C SER A 111 -13.88 5.76 2.21
N LEU A 112 -14.39 6.59 1.30
CA LEU A 112 -14.81 6.16 -0.04
C LEU A 112 -13.62 5.92 -0.98
N VAL A 113 -12.72 6.89 -1.12
CA VAL A 113 -11.63 6.85 -2.10
C VAL A 113 -10.28 6.43 -1.53
N GLY A 114 -10.14 6.54 -0.22
CA GLY A 114 -8.93 6.20 0.53
C GLY A 114 -7.91 7.32 0.65
N SER A 115 -7.00 7.13 1.61
CA SER A 115 -5.96 8.09 1.95
C SER A 115 -4.96 8.31 0.80
N THR A 116 -4.27 9.44 0.81
CA THR A 116 -3.23 9.77 -0.17
C THR A 116 -2.07 8.77 -0.19
N TRP A 117 -1.78 8.12 0.94
CA TRP A 117 -0.61 7.24 1.07
C TRP A 117 -0.83 5.79 0.58
N ARG A 118 -2.05 5.23 0.67
CA ARG A 118 -2.33 3.86 0.15
C ARG A 118 -3.62 3.68 -0.65
N ARG A 119 -4.49 4.69 -0.74
CA ARG A 119 -5.76 4.68 -1.49
C ARG A 119 -6.61 3.43 -1.25
N SER A 120 -6.67 2.96 0.01
CA SER A 120 -7.37 1.73 0.39
C SER A 120 -8.77 2.01 0.97
N GLY A 121 -9.56 2.85 0.29
CA GLY A 121 -10.96 3.13 0.67
C GLY A 121 -11.94 2.09 0.14
N LEU A 122 -13.25 2.32 0.34
CA LEU A 122 -14.35 1.43 -0.04
C LEU A 122 -14.17 0.85 -1.46
N PHE A 123 -14.01 1.71 -2.47
CA PHE A 123 -13.95 1.24 -3.86
C PHE A 123 -12.76 0.30 -4.10
N ALA A 124 -11.60 0.62 -3.53
CA ALA A 124 -10.39 -0.14 -3.75
C ALA A 124 -10.39 -1.46 -2.97
N GLU A 125 -10.85 -1.46 -1.71
CA GLU A 125 -10.98 -2.70 -0.94
C GLU A 125 -12.01 -3.65 -1.56
N ILE A 126 -13.18 -3.14 -1.97
CA ILE A 126 -14.22 -3.94 -2.65
C ILE A 126 -13.70 -4.50 -3.98
N ALA A 127 -12.93 -3.71 -4.75
CA ALA A 127 -12.28 -4.17 -5.96
C ALA A 127 -11.32 -5.35 -5.70
N VAL A 128 -10.48 -5.27 -4.66
CA VAL A 128 -9.60 -6.38 -4.27
C VAL A 128 -10.41 -7.64 -3.91
N LEU A 129 -11.50 -7.50 -3.15
CA LEU A 129 -12.38 -8.62 -2.80
C LEU A 129 -13.05 -9.24 -4.04
N ILE A 130 -13.48 -8.42 -5.01
CA ILE A 130 -14.04 -8.89 -6.30
C ILE A 130 -12.98 -9.67 -7.08
N LEU A 131 -11.76 -9.18 -7.18
CA LEU A 131 -10.65 -9.86 -7.86
C LEU A 131 -10.32 -11.19 -7.18
N ALA A 132 -10.36 -11.24 -5.85
CA ALA A 132 -10.11 -12.46 -5.08
C ALA A 132 -11.15 -13.56 -5.38
N VAL A 133 -12.44 -13.20 -5.33
CA VAL A 133 -13.53 -14.15 -5.66
C VAL A 133 -13.45 -14.58 -7.11
N THR A 134 -13.21 -13.64 -8.03
CA THR A 134 -13.09 -13.95 -9.46
C THR A 134 -11.89 -14.86 -9.74
N ALA A 135 -10.75 -14.64 -9.07
CA ALA A 135 -9.58 -15.50 -9.17
C ALA A 135 -9.84 -16.90 -8.61
N ALA A 136 -10.52 -17.02 -7.48
CA ALA A 136 -10.87 -18.31 -6.89
C ALA A 136 -11.77 -19.12 -7.85
N GLN A 137 -12.80 -18.48 -8.43
CA GLN A 137 -13.69 -19.10 -9.42
C GLN A 137 -12.93 -19.50 -10.70
N PHE A 138 -12.09 -18.60 -11.21
CA PHE A 138 -11.30 -18.84 -12.42
C PHE A 138 -10.33 -20.02 -12.28
N LEU A 139 -9.61 -20.08 -11.15
CA LEU A 139 -8.61 -21.12 -10.89
C LEU A 139 -9.26 -22.48 -10.60
N ALA A 140 -10.41 -22.50 -9.94
CA ALA A 140 -11.09 -23.75 -9.60
C ALA A 140 -11.70 -24.46 -10.83
N THR A 141 -11.86 -23.74 -11.95
CA THR A 141 -12.38 -24.32 -13.20
C THR A 141 -11.38 -25.25 -13.89
N ASP A 142 -10.09 -24.91 -13.87
CA ASP A 142 -9.05 -25.69 -14.54
C ASP A 142 -7.70 -25.55 -13.82
N ARG A 143 -7.17 -26.68 -13.33
CA ARG A 143 -5.84 -26.80 -12.72
C ARG A 143 -4.73 -26.26 -13.61
N GLY A 144 -4.89 -26.38 -14.93
CA GLY A 144 -3.95 -25.89 -15.94
C GLY A 144 -3.71 -24.39 -15.85
N ARG A 145 -4.67 -23.61 -15.33
CA ARG A 145 -4.62 -22.14 -15.23
C ARG A 145 -3.69 -21.62 -14.13
N LEU A 146 -3.42 -22.42 -13.09
CA LEU A 146 -2.54 -22.01 -12.00
C LEU A 146 -1.10 -21.80 -12.50
N ARG A 147 -0.61 -22.65 -13.41
CA ARG A 147 0.78 -22.55 -13.89
C ARG A 147 1.02 -21.25 -14.69
N PRO A 148 0.21 -20.87 -15.70
CA PRO A 148 0.30 -19.56 -16.36
C PRO A 148 0.19 -18.39 -15.39
N PHE A 149 -0.73 -18.45 -14.42
CA PHE A 149 -0.89 -17.41 -13.41
C PHE A 149 0.41 -17.16 -12.62
N LEU A 150 1.02 -18.24 -12.11
CA LEU A 150 2.28 -18.17 -11.39
C LEU A 150 3.45 -17.75 -12.30
N ARG A 151 3.46 -18.15 -13.59
CA ARG A 151 4.49 -17.70 -14.54
C ARG A 151 4.46 -16.19 -14.71
N ILE A 152 3.28 -15.59 -14.88
CA ILE A 152 3.14 -14.13 -15.02
C ILE A 152 3.60 -13.44 -13.73
N THR A 153 3.18 -13.94 -12.57
CA THR A 153 3.65 -13.42 -11.27
C THR A 153 5.19 -13.39 -11.19
N VAL A 154 5.84 -14.51 -11.51
CA VAL A 154 7.29 -14.66 -11.41
C VAL A 154 8.02 -13.82 -12.48
N LEU A 155 7.47 -13.71 -13.69
CA LEU A 155 8.00 -12.80 -14.70
C LEU A 155 7.98 -11.35 -14.21
N THR A 156 6.89 -10.92 -13.58
CA THR A 156 6.75 -9.56 -13.06
C THR A 156 7.59 -9.31 -11.83
N ALA A 157 7.77 -10.29 -10.96
CA ALA A 157 8.55 -10.13 -9.74
C ALA A 157 10.05 -9.95 -10.02
N PHE A 158 10.56 -10.46 -11.15
CA PHE A 158 11.97 -10.33 -11.53
C PHE A 158 12.43 -8.86 -11.62
N PRO A 159 11.83 -7.99 -12.46
CA PRO A 159 12.22 -6.57 -12.50
C PRO A 159 11.98 -5.85 -11.17
N VAL A 160 10.94 -6.21 -10.41
CA VAL A 160 10.68 -5.60 -9.08
C VAL A 160 11.80 -5.93 -8.08
N ALA A 161 12.22 -7.19 -8.01
CA ALA A 161 13.30 -7.62 -7.12
C ALA A 161 14.65 -7.02 -7.54
N ILE A 162 14.95 -7.04 -8.84
CA ILE A 162 16.17 -6.43 -9.40
C ILE A 162 16.21 -4.93 -9.09
N TYR A 163 15.10 -4.22 -9.29
CA TYR A 163 15.04 -2.79 -9.01
C TYR A 163 15.32 -2.48 -7.53
N GLY A 164 14.76 -3.25 -6.59
CA GLY A 164 15.08 -3.10 -5.17
C GLY A 164 16.55 -3.39 -4.83
N ILE A 165 17.17 -4.37 -5.49
CA ILE A 165 18.61 -4.67 -5.31
C ILE A 165 19.46 -3.52 -5.86
N VAL A 166 19.13 -3.00 -7.03
CA VAL A 166 19.87 -1.90 -7.67
C VAL A 166 19.76 -0.61 -6.86
N GLN A 167 18.58 -0.31 -6.29
CA GLN A 167 18.38 0.79 -5.34
C GLN A 167 19.25 0.65 -4.09
N TYR A 168 19.45 -0.57 -3.56
CA TYR A 168 20.34 -0.79 -2.42
C TYR A 168 21.78 -0.32 -2.70
N PHE A 169 22.25 -0.51 -3.94
CA PHE A 169 23.57 -0.07 -4.38
C PHE A 169 23.63 1.40 -4.81
N GLY A 170 22.57 2.17 -4.59
CA GLY A 170 22.53 3.61 -4.81
C GLY A 170 22.22 4.04 -6.25
N PHE A 171 21.80 3.12 -7.12
CA PHE A 171 21.33 3.47 -8.45
C PHE A 171 19.79 3.50 -8.48
N ASP A 172 19.23 4.68 -8.70
CA ASP A 172 17.79 4.88 -8.84
C ASP A 172 17.48 5.99 -9.85
N PRO A 173 16.95 5.66 -11.04
CA PRO A 173 16.61 6.65 -12.05
C PRO A 173 15.21 7.25 -11.85
N PHE A 174 14.41 6.77 -10.90
CA PHE A 174 12.98 7.12 -10.80
C PHE A 174 12.59 7.77 -9.48
N MET A 175 13.26 7.44 -8.37
CA MET A 175 12.92 7.96 -7.04
C MET A 175 14.12 8.64 -6.36
N PRO A 176 13.90 9.75 -5.63
CA PRO A 176 14.95 10.39 -4.86
C PRO A 176 15.40 9.50 -3.71
N SER A 177 16.71 9.39 -3.50
CA SER A 177 17.31 8.56 -2.44
C SER A 177 16.88 8.97 -1.03
N SER A 178 16.54 10.24 -0.81
CA SER A 178 16.00 10.74 0.46
C SER A 178 14.71 10.05 0.91
N GLY A 179 13.97 9.42 -0.01
CA GLY A 179 12.76 8.66 0.32
C GLY A 179 13.03 7.30 0.97
N TYR A 180 14.27 6.79 0.91
CA TYR A 180 14.60 5.44 1.40
C TYR A 180 16.01 5.28 1.99
N HIS A 181 16.79 6.36 2.04
CA HIS A 181 18.05 6.46 2.78
C HIS A 181 17.76 7.18 4.10
N PHE A 182 18.16 6.56 5.23
CA PHE A 182 17.92 7.13 6.56
C PHE A 182 19.22 7.16 7.36
N GLY A 183 19.45 8.24 8.11
CA GLY A 183 20.68 8.47 8.85
C GLY A 183 21.84 8.97 7.98
N GLU A 184 22.99 9.19 8.60
CA GLU A 184 24.14 9.84 7.96
C GLU A 184 25.44 9.02 8.10
N GLY A 185 26.39 9.28 7.21
CA GLY A 185 27.71 8.66 7.22
C GLY A 185 27.67 7.13 7.25
N ARG A 186 28.46 6.54 8.16
CA ARG A 186 28.58 5.08 8.36
C ARG A 186 27.33 4.43 8.95
N PHE A 187 26.44 5.22 9.54
CA PHE A 187 25.19 4.73 10.13
C PHE A 187 23.98 4.89 9.20
N MET A 188 24.19 5.45 8.00
CA MET A 188 23.15 5.53 7.00
C MET A 188 22.71 4.12 6.59
N ILE A 189 21.40 3.88 6.64
CA ILE A 189 20.75 2.66 6.15
C ILE A 189 20.06 2.93 4.82
N VAL A 190 19.93 1.88 4.00
CA VAL A 190 19.17 1.92 2.75
C VAL A 190 18.04 0.91 2.85
N ARG A 191 16.81 1.34 2.59
CA ARG A 191 15.61 0.49 2.65
C ARG A 191 14.85 0.54 1.33
N PRO A 192 15.28 -0.23 0.31
CA PRO A 192 14.74 -0.13 -1.04
C PRO A 192 13.22 -0.34 -1.11
N PRO A 193 12.46 0.61 -1.70
CA PRO A 193 11.02 0.49 -1.88
C PRO A 193 10.63 -0.27 -3.15
N ALA A 194 11.54 -0.38 -4.12
CA ALA A 194 11.28 -0.76 -5.50
C ALA A 194 10.03 -0.08 -6.05
N THR A 195 9.22 -0.79 -6.83
CA THR A 195 7.94 -0.31 -7.35
C THR A 195 6.84 -0.28 -6.29
N LEU A 196 7.09 -0.73 -5.06
CA LEU A 196 6.07 -0.90 -4.00
C LEU A 196 5.97 0.31 -3.05
N GLY A 197 6.78 1.36 -3.25
CA GLY A 197 6.68 2.62 -2.51
C GLY A 197 7.32 2.61 -1.12
N HIS A 198 7.49 1.43 -0.50
CA HIS A 198 8.14 1.29 0.80
C HIS A 198 8.72 -0.11 0.99
N ALA A 199 9.87 -0.21 1.68
CA ALA A 199 10.60 -1.47 1.88
C ALA A 199 9.77 -2.57 2.55
N THR A 200 8.90 -2.20 3.51
CA THR A 200 8.03 -3.19 4.18
C THR A 200 7.02 -3.79 3.21
N TYR A 201 6.48 -3.00 2.28
CA TYR A 201 5.49 -3.46 1.29
C TYR A 201 6.16 -4.32 0.22
N LEU A 202 7.35 -3.91 -0.25
CA LEU A 202 8.19 -4.71 -1.13
C LEU A 202 8.47 -6.08 -0.51
N ALA A 203 9.02 -6.11 0.70
CA ALA A 203 9.43 -7.36 1.34
C ALA A 203 8.23 -8.29 1.57
N THR A 204 7.07 -7.75 1.97
CA THR A 204 5.85 -8.54 2.16
C THR A 204 5.32 -9.11 0.84
N TYR A 205 5.36 -8.35 -0.25
CA TYR A 205 5.04 -8.86 -1.59
C TYR A 205 6.01 -9.97 -2.02
N LEU A 206 7.32 -9.79 -1.79
CA LEU A 206 8.32 -10.77 -2.16
C LEU A 206 8.18 -12.10 -1.38
N LEU A 207 7.55 -12.11 -0.20
CA LEU A 207 7.20 -13.37 0.47
C LEU A 207 6.29 -14.22 -0.41
N TYR A 208 5.24 -13.62 -0.99
CA TYR A 208 4.40 -14.31 -1.96
C TYR A 208 5.25 -14.87 -3.10
N VAL A 209 6.12 -14.05 -3.68
CA VAL A 209 6.98 -14.44 -4.82
C VAL A 209 7.88 -15.63 -4.51
N VAL A 210 8.57 -15.64 -3.36
CA VAL A 210 9.48 -16.74 -2.97
C VAL A 210 8.74 -18.07 -2.94
N PHE A 211 7.57 -18.09 -2.30
CA PHE A 211 6.81 -19.32 -2.09
C PHE A 211 5.95 -19.70 -3.30
N ALA A 212 5.37 -18.74 -4.02
CA ALA A 212 4.68 -18.93 -5.30
C ALA A 212 5.65 -19.45 -6.37
N GLY A 213 6.88 -18.93 -6.41
CA GLY A 213 7.95 -19.44 -7.26
C GLY A 213 8.33 -20.87 -6.88
N ALA A 214 8.39 -21.20 -5.59
CA ALA A 214 8.59 -22.57 -5.15
C ALA A 214 7.44 -23.52 -5.55
N ALA A 215 6.19 -23.06 -5.60
CA ALA A 215 5.06 -23.82 -6.16
C ALA A 215 5.21 -24.03 -7.66
N LEU A 216 5.51 -22.96 -8.41
CA LEU A 216 5.69 -23.03 -9.86
C LEU A 216 6.83 -23.98 -10.24
N ALA A 217 8.00 -23.86 -9.61
CA ALA A 217 9.15 -24.71 -9.90
C ALA A 217 8.94 -26.20 -9.56
N GLN A 218 7.96 -26.53 -8.71
CA GLN A 218 7.54 -27.91 -8.46
C GLN A 218 6.60 -28.45 -9.51
N SER A 219 5.72 -27.59 -10.04
CA SER A 219 4.76 -27.96 -11.08
C SER A 219 5.33 -27.85 -12.51
N GLU A 220 6.42 -27.12 -12.71
CA GLU A 220 6.95 -26.78 -14.03
C GLU A 220 7.74 -27.93 -14.66
N THR A 221 7.44 -28.22 -15.94
CA THR A 221 8.09 -29.28 -16.71
C THR A 221 9.24 -28.76 -17.56
N ARG A 222 9.18 -27.50 -18.01
CA ARG A 222 10.21 -26.88 -18.86
C ARG A 222 11.41 -26.44 -18.02
N ARG A 223 12.60 -26.98 -18.32
CA ARG A 223 13.84 -26.70 -17.57
C ARG A 223 14.18 -25.20 -17.49
N ALA A 224 14.03 -24.47 -18.59
CA ALA A 224 14.30 -23.03 -18.63
C ALA A 224 13.39 -22.24 -17.68
N TRP A 225 12.07 -22.48 -17.73
CA TRP A 225 11.10 -21.86 -16.83
C TRP A 225 11.34 -22.22 -15.37
N ARG A 226 11.71 -23.46 -15.10
CA ARG A 226 12.04 -23.91 -13.75
C ARG A 226 13.30 -23.20 -13.23
N ALA A 227 14.34 -23.06 -14.04
CA ALA A 227 15.56 -22.34 -13.68
C ALA A 227 15.29 -20.85 -13.43
N TRP A 228 14.54 -20.20 -14.34
CA TRP A 228 14.09 -18.81 -14.18
C TRP A 228 13.35 -18.61 -12.86
N THR A 229 12.41 -19.51 -12.55
CA THR A 229 11.62 -19.42 -11.32
C THR A 229 12.46 -19.55 -10.06
N ILE A 230 13.43 -20.47 -10.06
CA ILE A 230 14.36 -20.63 -8.93
C ILE A 230 15.23 -19.37 -8.77
N ALA A 231 15.75 -18.84 -9.88
CA ALA A 231 16.56 -17.62 -9.87
C ALA A 231 15.77 -16.42 -9.33
N THR A 232 14.55 -16.19 -9.83
CA THR A 232 13.69 -15.09 -9.35
C THR A 232 13.30 -15.27 -7.88
N SER A 233 13.04 -16.51 -7.43
CA SER A 233 12.76 -16.77 -6.01
C SER A 233 13.99 -16.48 -5.13
N GLY A 234 15.19 -16.83 -5.60
CA GLY A 234 16.44 -16.48 -4.93
C GLY A 234 16.68 -14.97 -4.87
N LEU A 235 16.45 -14.26 -5.99
CA LEU A 235 16.50 -12.80 -6.06
C LEU A 235 15.50 -12.13 -5.11
N ALA A 236 14.27 -12.64 -5.06
CA ALA A 236 13.24 -12.17 -4.13
C ALA A 236 13.67 -12.38 -2.66
N GLY A 237 14.20 -13.56 -2.33
CA GLY A 237 14.77 -13.84 -1.00
C GLY A 237 15.93 -12.91 -0.64
N PHE A 238 16.81 -12.63 -1.60
CA PHE A 238 17.93 -11.69 -1.43
C PHE A 238 17.43 -10.26 -1.20
N ALA A 239 16.49 -9.79 -2.03
CA ALA A 239 15.88 -8.47 -1.92
C ALA A 239 15.10 -8.28 -0.59
N ILE A 240 14.46 -9.33 -0.06
CA ILE A 240 13.85 -9.30 1.28
C ILE A 240 14.89 -8.95 2.35
N VAL A 241 16.09 -9.53 2.29
CA VAL A 241 17.16 -9.23 3.25
C VAL A 241 17.66 -7.80 3.09
N LEU A 242 17.90 -7.35 1.84
CA LEU A 242 18.33 -5.97 1.57
C LEU A 242 17.30 -4.91 1.97
N SER A 243 16.01 -5.25 1.98
CA SER A 243 14.96 -4.33 2.46
C SER A 243 15.11 -3.94 3.94
N GLY A 244 15.85 -4.73 4.73
CA GLY A 244 16.01 -4.52 6.16
C GLY A 244 14.72 -4.71 6.97
N THR A 245 13.72 -5.41 6.42
CA THR A 245 12.40 -5.56 7.02
C THR A 245 12.31 -6.81 7.90
N ARG A 246 12.41 -6.63 9.22
CA ARG A 246 12.36 -7.71 10.23
C ARG A 246 11.09 -8.56 10.14
N ALA A 247 9.93 -7.93 9.95
CA ALA A 247 8.65 -8.62 9.81
C ALA A 247 8.62 -9.62 8.65
N ALA A 248 9.26 -9.24 7.52
CA ALA A 248 9.34 -10.12 6.37
C ALA A 248 10.32 -11.29 6.60
N LEU A 249 11.43 -11.07 7.32
CA LEU A 249 12.32 -12.18 7.71
C LEU A 249 11.60 -13.17 8.63
N LEU A 250 10.81 -12.68 9.59
CA LEU A 250 9.98 -13.52 10.45
C LEU A 250 8.92 -14.28 9.63
N GLY A 251 8.28 -13.61 8.68
CA GLY A 251 7.35 -14.23 7.74
C GLY A 251 8.01 -15.32 6.89
N LEU A 252 9.19 -15.05 6.31
CA LEU A 252 9.95 -16.02 5.53
C LEU A 252 10.29 -17.27 6.36
N LEU A 253 10.73 -17.08 7.61
CA LEU A 253 10.98 -18.16 8.54
C LEU A 253 9.71 -18.96 8.86
N ALA A 254 8.59 -18.28 9.14
CA ALA A 254 7.32 -18.94 9.44
C ALA A 254 6.78 -19.77 8.26
N GLY A 255 6.86 -19.23 7.03
CA GLY A 255 6.48 -19.97 5.83
C GLY A 255 7.40 -21.17 5.54
N ALA A 256 8.70 -21.03 5.79
CA ALA A 256 9.65 -22.14 5.66
C ALA A 256 9.41 -23.23 6.73
N LEU A 257 9.20 -22.82 7.99
CA LEU A 257 8.87 -23.72 9.09
C LEU A 257 7.57 -24.47 8.83
N PHE A 258 6.55 -23.79 8.29
CA PHE A 258 5.32 -24.44 7.85
C PHE A 258 5.60 -25.59 6.86
N LEU A 259 6.44 -25.37 5.84
CA LEU A 259 6.79 -26.42 4.88
C LEU A 259 7.59 -27.57 5.53
N VAL A 260 8.47 -27.27 6.49
CA VAL A 260 9.21 -28.29 7.25
C VAL A 260 8.26 -29.14 8.08
N VAL A 261 7.42 -28.52 8.90
CA VAL A 261 6.46 -29.21 9.79
C VAL A 261 5.48 -30.06 8.99
N ARG A 262 5.03 -29.57 7.83
CA ARG A 262 4.15 -30.32 6.93
C ARG A 262 4.87 -31.38 6.10
N LYS A 263 6.19 -31.56 6.26
CA LYS A 263 7.05 -32.47 5.49
C LYS A 263 6.94 -32.25 3.97
N GLN A 264 6.74 -31.00 3.57
CA GLN A 264 6.57 -30.55 2.18
C GLN A 264 7.81 -29.80 1.65
N LEU A 265 8.80 -29.54 2.51
CA LEU A 265 10.06 -28.95 2.09
C LEU A 265 10.92 -29.99 1.34
N ARG A 266 11.26 -29.69 0.09
CA ARG A 266 12.20 -30.51 -0.71
C ARG A 266 13.63 -30.08 -0.43
N TRP A 267 14.56 -31.03 -0.31
CA TRP A 267 15.97 -30.76 0.01
C TRP A 267 16.63 -29.72 -0.91
N ARG A 268 16.24 -29.67 -2.20
CA ARG A 268 16.79 -28.71 -3.18
C ARG A 268 16.50 -27.26 -2.78
N TRP A 269 15.39 -27.01 -2.12
CA TRP A 269 15.05 -25.68 -1.58
C TRP A 269 15.90 -25.35 -0.35
N ALA A 270 16.16 -26.34 0.52
CA ALA A 270 17.09 -26.16 1.64
C ALA A 270 18.52 -25.85 1.14
N ALA A 271 18.99 -26.58 0.12
CA ALA A 271 20.28 -26.30 -0.53
C ALA A 271 20.32 -24.91 -1.17
N GLY A 272 19.26 -24.51 -1.88
CA GLY A 272 19.14 -23.16 -2.43
C GLY A 272 19.13 -22.06 -1.36
N ALA A 273 18.47 -22.30 -0.23
CA ALA A 273 18.48 -21.39 0.91
C ALA A 273 19.88 -21.26 1.54
N LEU A 274 20.63 -22.36 1.64
CA LEU A 274 22.03 -22.32 2.10
C LEU A 274 22.93 -21.51 1.15
N VAL A 275 22.76 -21.66 -0.16
CA VAL A 275 23.48 -20.83 -1.15
C VAL A 275 23.10 -19.36 -0.99
N LEU A 276 21.82 -19.05 -0.84
CA LEU A 276 21.36 -17.68 -0.60
C LEU A 276 21.96 -17.09 0.68
N LEU A 277 21.99 -17.87 1.78
CA LEU A 277 22.61 -17.47 3.03
C LEU A 277 24.12 -17.22 2.87
N ALA A 278 24.82 -18.06 2.11
CA ALA A 278 26.23 -17.85 1.80
C ALA A 278 26.47 -16.56 0.98
N LEU A 279 25.60 -16.25 0.01
CA LEU A 279 25.67 -15.01 -0.76
C LEU A 279 25.41 -13.77 0.11
N ILE A 280 24.42 -13.85 1.01
CA ILE A 280 24.15 -12.78 1.98
C ILE A 280 25.33 -12.60 2.93
N ALA A 281 25.92 -13.69 3.44
CA ALA A 281 27.09 -13.64 4.30
C ALA A 281 28.30 -13.02 3.59
N ALA A 282 28.54 -13.40 2.34
CA ALA A 282 29.58 -12.82 1.50
C ALA A 282 29.36 -11.31 1.28
N LEU A 283 28.13 -10.90 0.96
CA LEU A 283 27.79 -9.47 0.88
C LEU A 283 28.02 -8.77 2.23
N TYR A 284 27.55 -9.36 3.33
CA TYR A 284 27.63 -8.80 4.67
C TYR A 284 29.06 -8.53 5.12
N VAL A 285 30.04 -9.34 4.72
CA VAL A 285 31.47 -9.09 5.03
C VAL A 285 32.16 -8.19 4.00
N SER A 286 31.60 -8.05 2.79
CA SER A 286 32.14 -7.19 1.74
C SER A 286 31.92 -5.70 2.04
N PRO A 287 32.62 -4.78 1.34
CA PRO A 287 32.35 -3.35 1.39
C PRO A 287 30.88 -3.00 1.03
N GLY A 288 30.28 -3.71 0.06
CA GLY A 288 28.87 -3.53 -0.32
C GLY A 288 27.86 -3.86 0.79
N GLY A 289 28.29 -4.57 1.84
CA GLY A 289 27.48 -4.89 3.01
C GLY A 289 27.37 -3.77 4.05
N GLU A 290 28.00 -2.60 3.85
CA GLU A 290 28.03 -1.53 4.85
C GLU A 290 26.63 -1.10 5.31
N LYS A 291 25.73 -0.83 4.37
CA LYS A 291 24.36 -0.39 4.67
C LYS A 291 23.53 -1.48 5.36
N LEU A 292 23.79 -2.75 5.02
CA LEU A 292 23.19 -3.89 5.71
C LEU A 292 23.71 -4.03 7.15
N ARG A 293 25.02 -3.83 7.39
CA ARG A 293 25.60 -3.81 8.74
C ARG A 293 25.02 -2.68 9.59
N ALA A 294 24.92 -1.47 9.03
CA ALA A 294 24.27 -0.34 9.67
C ALA A 294 22.81 -0.67 10.05
N ARG A 295 22.09 -1.35 9.15
CA ARG A 295 20.70 -1.77 9.42
C ARG A 295 20.59 -2.82 10.54
N VAL A 296 21.55 -3.74 10.63
CA VAL A 296 21.63 -4.70 11.74
C VAL A 296 21.87 -3.97 13.06
N LEU A 297 22.79 -3.00 13.10
CA LEU A 297 23.03 -2.17 14.28
C LEU A 297 21.76 -1.42 14.71
N TRP A 298 21.10 -0.71 13.80
CA TRP A 298 19.83 -0.01 14.10
C TRP A 298 18.76 -0.97 14.65
N SER A 299 18.70 -2.18 14.11
CA SER A 299 17.76 -3.21 14.59
C SER A 299 18.11 -3.71 16.00
N SER A 300 19.38 -3.66 16.38
CA SER A 300 19.86 -4.07 17.70
C SER A 300 19.63 -3.01 18.79
N GLU A 301 19.60 -1.73 18.40
CA GLU A 301 19.26 -0.61 19.28
C GLU A 301 17.74 -0.52 19.49
N ASP A 302 16.96 -0.76 18.43
CA ASP A 302 15.49 -0.83 18.49
C ASP A 302 14.98 -2.26 18.79
N ARG A 303 15.25 -2.78 20.00
CA ARG A 303 14.90 -4.17 20.35
C ARG A 303 13.39 -4.45 20.38
N LEU A 304 12.57 -3.46 20.77
CA LEU A 304 11.13 -3.64 20.98
C LEU A 304 10.28 -3.39 19.72
N GLY A 305 10.90 -3.00 18.60
CA GLY A 305 10.18 -2.76 17.35
C GLY A 305 9.57 -1.37 17.23
N GLY A 306 10.17 -0.37 17.88
CA GLY A 306 9.83 1.03 17.81
C GLY A 306 8.52 1.34 18.53
N ALA A 307 7.73 2.23 17.92
CA ALA A 307 6.47 2.70 18.49
C ALA A 307 5.37 1.64 18.62
N ARG A 308 5.55 0.44 18.04
CA ARG A 308 4.48 -0.53 17.80
C ARG A 308 3.70 -0.93 19.05
N LEU A 309 4.36 -1.28 20.16
CA LEU A 309 3.64 -1.73 21.37
C LEU A 309 2.78 -0.63 21.99
N LEU A 310 3.32 0.60 22.09
CA LEU A 310 2.58 1.75 22.60
C LEU A 310 1.47 2.17 21.64
N LEU A 311 1.75 2.17 20.33
CA LEU A 311 0.78 2.45 19.27
C LEU A 311 -0.38 1.45 19.28
N TRP A 312 -0.11 0.15 19.43
CA TRP A 312 -1.14 -0.88 19.51
C TRP A 312 -2.00 -0.74 20.76
N ARG A 313 -1.37 -0.43 21.91
CA ARG A 313 -2.10 -0.15 23.15
C ARG A 313 -3.05 1.04 22.96
N ASP A 314 -2.56 2.13 22.39
CA ASP A 314 -3.35 3.36 22.20
C ASP A 314 -4.43 3.15 21.12
N THR A 315 -4.14 2.37 20.08
CA THR A 315 -5.10 1.95 19.03
C THR A 315 -6.22 1.08 19.62
N LEU A 316 -5.89 0.12 20.50
CA LEU A 316 -6.88 -0.69 21.19
C LEU A 316 -7.79 0.16 22.09
N ARG A 317 -7.22 1.16 22.78
CA ARG A 317 -8.01 2.13 23.56
C ARG A 317 -8.93 2.98 22.67
N MET A 318 -8.41 3.48 21.55
CA MET A 318 -9.20 4.20 20.55
C MET A 318 -10.38 3.35 20.05
N SER A 319 -10.16 2.05 19.80
CA SER A 319 -11.21 1.15 19.30
C SER A 319 -12.44 1.06 20.22
N ALA A 320 -12.26 1.27 21.54
CA ALA A 320 -13.39 1.25 22.49
C ALA A 320 -14.42 2.36 22.21
N GLY A 321 -14.00 3.50 21.63
CA GLY A 321 -14.90 4.61 21.30
C GLY A 321 -15.85 4.30 20.15
N ARG A 322 -15.49 3.38 19.24
CA ARG A 322 -16.29 2.97 18.07
C ARG A 322 -16.12 1.48 17.73
N TRP A 323 -16.31 0.61 18.72
CA TRP A 323 -16.01 -0.82 18.58
C TRP A 323 -16.85 -1.55 17.52
N PHE A 324 -18.09 -1.09 17.25
CA PHE A 324 -19.01 -1.80 16.36
C PHE A 324 -18.72 -1.57 14.87
N THR A 325 -18.64 -0.31 14.43
CA THR A 325 -18.43 0.08 13.01
C THR A 325 -17.02 0.56 12.70
N GLY A 326 -16.21 0.85 13.73
CA GLY A 326 -14.95 1.56 13.57
C GLY A 326 -15.15 3.04 13.21
N TYR A 327 -14.06 3.68 12.82
CA TYR A 327 -13.97 5.08 12.39
C TYR A 327 -14.14 5.26 10.88
N GLY A 328 -14.11 4.17 10.12
CA GLY A 328 -14.18 4.15 8.66
C GLY A 328 -12.82 3.84 8.03
N PRO A 329 -12.78 3.21 6.84
CA PRO A 329 -11.54 2.97 6.10
C PRO A 329 -10.69 4.24 5.97
N GLU A 330 -9.37 4.09 6.12
CA GLU A 330 -8.38 5.14 5.82
C GLU A 330 -8.42 6.40 6.69
N THR A 331 -9.18 6.39 7.80
CA THR A 331 -9.35 7.55 8.68
C THR A 331 -8.36 7.60 9.85
N PHE A 332 -7.49 6.61 10.00
CA PHE A 332 -6.62 6.46 11.18
C PHE A 332 -5.82 7.73 11.48
N THR A 333 -5.15 8.28 10.48
CA THR A 333 -4.42 9.55 10.54
C THR A 333 -5.23 10.72 11.13
N LEU A 334 -6.51 10.82 10.77
CA LEU A 334 -7.39 11.94 11.15
C LEU A 334 -7.92 11.78 12.57
N GLU A 335 -8.17 10.54 12.99
CA GLU A 335 -8.87 10.24 14.23
C GLU A 335 -7.93 9.80 15.36
N PHE A 336 -6.74 9.28 15.06
CA PHE A 336 -5.77 8.80 16.06
C PHE A 336 -5.09 9.90 16.92
N PRO A 337 -4.74 11.10 16.42
CA PRO A 337 -3.95 12.05 17.20
C PRO A 337 -4.52 12.42 18.58
N PRO A 338 -5.85 12.61 18.77
CA PRO A 338 -6.45 12.79 20.09
C PRO A 338 -6.34 11.58 21.03
N HIS A 339 -6.13 10.38 20.48
CA HIS A 339 -5.99 9.12 21.22
C HIS A 339 -4.53 8.73 21.50
N GLN A 340 -3.56 9.41 20.87
CA GLN A 340 -2.15 9.21 21.15
C GLN A 340 -1.87 9.53 22.61
N SER A 341 -1.30 8.59 23.36
CA SER A 341 -0.94 8.84 24.76
C SER A 341 0.31 9.70 24.89
N LEU A 342 0.44 10.39 26.01
CA LEU A 342 1.66 11.11 26.36
C LEU A 342 2.90 10.20 26.43
N ALA A 343 2.72 8.94 26.85
CA ALA A 343 3.81 7.96 26.85
C ALA A 343 4.31 7.63 25.43
N LEU A 344 3.40 7.52 24.46
CA LEU A 344 3.76 7.31 23.06
C LEU A 344 4.43 8.56 22.46
N ALA A 345 3.85 9.75 22.70
CA ALA A 345 4.42 11.02 22.26
C ALA A 345 5.84 11.22 22.81
N ARG A 346 6.07 11.08 24.13
CA ARG A 346 7.40 11.18 24.73
C ARG A 346 8.41 10.18 24.15
N ALA A 347 7.97 8.95 23.92
CA ALA A 347 8.84 7.91 23.39
C ALA A 347 9.18 8.12 21.91
N PHE A 348 8.32 8.81 21.14
CA PHE A 348 8.45 9.00 19.69
C PHE A 348 7.88 10.37 19.25
N PRO A 349 8.44 11.49 19.71
CA PRO A 349 7.82 12.83 19.59
C PRO A 349 7.74 13.35 18.15
N GLU A 350 8.68 12.88 17.32
CA GLU A 350 8.78 13.20 15.90
C GLU A 350 8.02 12.22 14.99
N PHE A 351 7.47 11.15 15.55
CA PHE A 351 6.90 10.07 14.74
C PHE A 351 5.42 10.28 14.51
N TYR A 352 5.07 10.42 13.24
CA TYR A 352 3.69 10.47 12.77
C TYR A 352 3.16 9.04 12.53
N HIS A 353 1.88 8.83 12.82
CA HIS A 353 1.26 7.50 12.75
C HIS A 353 0.12 7.46 11.74
N GLU A 354 0.35 6.79 10.61
CA GLU A 354 -0.62 6.64 9.51
C GLU A 354 -1.47 5.37 9.62
N SER A 355 -1.03 4.39 10.41
CA SER A 355 -1.68 3.09 10.60
C SER A 355 -1.18 2.46 11.90
N PRO A 356 -1.94 1.53 12.52
CA PRO A 356 -1.38 0.67 13.57
C PRO A 356 -0.34 -0.34 13.03
N HIS A 357 -0.24 -0.52 11.72
CA HIS A 357 0.61 -1.51 11.06
C HIS A 357 0.46 -2.92 11.62
N ASN A 358 -0.78 -3.30 11.86
CA ASN A 358 -1.21 -4.66 12.15
C ASN A 358 -2.57 -4.81 11.47
N ILE A 359 -2.71 -5.74 10.53
CA ILE A 359 -3.92 -5.83 9.71
C ILE A 359 -5.21 -6.08 10.53
N PHE A 360 -5.12 -6.71 11.70
CA PHE A 360 -6.27 -6.95 12.56
C PHE A 360 -6.64 -5.72 13.38
N LEU A 361 -5.66 -5.01 13.94
CA LEU A 361 -5.93 -3.73 14.60
C LEU A 361 -6.44 -2.69 13.61
N ASP A 362 -5.90 -2.66 12.39
CA ASP A 362 -6.34 -1.79 11.31
C ASP A 362 -7.79 -2.10 10.92
N ALA A 363 -8.15 -3.39 10.77
CA ALA A 363 -9.53 -3.82 10.54
C ALA A 363 -10.46 -3.45 11.71
N LEU A 364 -10.03 -3.63 12.96
CA LEU A 364 -10.82 -3.28 14.14
C LEU A 364 -11.13 -1.77 14.20
N VAL A 365 -10.13 -0.90 14.02
CA VAL A 365 -10.37 0.54 14.09
C VAL A 365 -11.04 1.10 12.83
N SER A 366 -10.76 0.52 11.66
CA SER A 366 -11.33 1.00 10.40
C SER A 366 -12.75 0.47 10.17
N GLN A 367 -13.03 -0.78 10.54
CA GLN A 367 -14.25 -1.52 10.15
C GLN A 367 -15.02 -2.10 11.34
N GLY A 368 -14.54 -1.89 12.55
CA GLY A 368 -15.14 -2.41 13.78
C GLY A 368 -14.99 -3.92 13.95
N VAL A 369 -15.69 -4.45 14.95
CA VAL A 369 -15.63 -5.88 15.30
C VAL A 369 -16.07 -6.78 14.15
N LEU A 370 -17.01 -6.34 13.30
CA LEU A 370 -17.47 -7.13 12.16
C LEU A 370 -16.35 -7.34 11.15
N GLY A 371 -15.61 -6.28 10.81
CA GLY A 371 -14.46 -6.36 9.90
C GLY A 371 -13.29 -7.14 10.49
N LEU A 372 -13.02 -6.99 11.80
CA LEU A 372 -12.02 -7.79 12.51
C LEU A 372 -12.35 -9.28 12.45
N LEU A 373 -13.57 -9.67 12.85
CA LEU A 373 -13.96 -11.08 12.92
C LEU A 373 -14.00 -11.73 11.53
N ALA A 374 -14.45 -10.99 10.50
CA ALA A 374 -14.41 -11.46 9.12
C ALA A 374 -12.96 -11.71 8.66
N LEU A 375 -12.04 -10.79 8.92
CA LEU A 375 -10.63 -10.95 8.54
C LEU A 375 -9.95 -12.07 9.32
N MET A 376 -10.25 -12.22 10.61
CA MET A 376 -9.75 -13.34 11.43
C MET A 376 -10.29 -14.69 10.93
N ALA A 377 -11.57 -14.77 10.56
CA ALA A 377 -12.16 -15.98 10.01
C ALA A 377 -11.57 -16.32 8.62
N LEU A 378 -11.32 -15.31 7.77
CA LEU A 378 -10.60 -15.48 6.50
C LEU A 378 -9.18 -15.99 6.75
N ALA A 379 -8.47 -15.39 7.70
CA ALA A 379 -7.14 -15.83 8.10
C ALA A 379 -7.14 -17.30 8.57
N GLY A 380 -8.09 -17.66 9.44
CA GLY A 380 -8.28 -19.03 9.91
C GLY A 380 -8.60 -20.01 8.79
N LEU A 381 -9.49 -19.66 7.87
CA LEU A 381 -9.82 -20.48 6.69
C LEU A 381 -8.59 -20.69 5.80
N GLY A 382 -7.79 -19.65 5.58
CA GLY A 382 -6.53 -19.74 4.84
C GLY A 382 -5.51 -20.67 5.54
N CYS A 383 -5.41 -20.63 6.87
CA CYS A 383 -4.56 -21.54 7.63
C CYS A 383 -5.04 -22.99 7.57
N VAL A 384 -6.35 -23.23 7.61
CA VAL A 384 -6.95 -24.58 7.49
C VAL A 384 -6.72 -25.16 6.10
N THR A 385 -6.85 -24.34 5.06
CA THR A 385 -6.66 -24.76 3.66
C THR A 385 -5.19 -24.72 3.20
N ALA A 386 -4.29 -24.17 4.03
CA ALA A 386 -2.87 -24.03 3.71
C ALA A 386 -2.23 -25.39 3.37
N HIS A 387 -1.70 -25.49 2.16
CA HIS A 387 -0.97 -26.65 1.67
C HIS A 387 0.08 -26.23 0.63
N GLY A 388 1.17 -26.99 0.57
CA GLY A 388 2.27 -26.75 -0.34
C GLY A 388 2.93 -25.38 -0.14
N PRO A 389 3.77 -24.96 -1.09
CA PRO A 389 4.42 -23.65 -1.03
C PRO A 389 3.43 -22.49 -1.00
N VAL A 390 2.27 -22.57 -1.65
CA VAL A 390 1.25 -21.50 -1.57
C VAL A 390 0.72 -21.32 -0.14
N GLY A 391 0.56 -22.42 0.62
CA GLY A 391 0.26 -22.33 2.05
C GLY A 391 1.39 -21.67 2.84
N GLY A 392 2.65 -21.96 2.49
CA GLY A 392 3.81 -21.26 3.03
C GLY A 392 3.82 -19.76 2.74
N ALA A 393 3.42 -19.36 1.53
CA ALA A 393 3.25 -17.95 1.13
C ALA A 393 2.22 -17.26 2.03
N PHE A 394 1.06 -17.90 2.22
CA PHE A 394 -0.02 -17.36 3.04
C PHE A 394 0.41 -17.17 4.50
N VAL A 395 1.02 -18.20 5.11
CA VAL A 395 1.55 -18.12 6.49
C VAL A 395 2.62 -17.02 6.61
N ALA A 396 3.52 -16.93 5.63
CA ALA A 396 4.57 -15.91 5.63
C ALA A 396 4.00 -14.50 5.59
N MET A 397 3.05 -14.24 4.68
CA MET A 397 2.37 -12.95 4.58
C MET A 397 1.59 -12.62 5.84
N LEU A 398 0.81 -13.58 6.37
CA LEU A 398 0.01 -13.41 7.59
C LEU A 398 0.87 -13.00 8.79
N VAL A 399 2.03 -13.63 8.96
CA VAL A 399 2.99 -13.30 10.03
C VAL A 399 3.64 -11.93 9.81
N SER A 400 4.08 -11.62 8.59
CA SER A 400 4.66 -10.30 8.28
C SER A 400 3.66 -9.17 8.52
N GLN A 401 2.40 -9.40 8.16
CA GLN A 401 1.32 -8.42 8.26
C GLN A 401 0.77 -8.21 9.68
N GLN A 402 1.30 -8.92 10.67
CA GLN A 402 1.14 -8.52 12.08
C GLN A 402 1.91 -7.24 12.42
N PHE A 403 2.88 -6.85 11.57
CA PHE A 403 3.76 -5.70 11.78
C PHE A 403 3.81 -4.75 10.56
N SER A 404 2.91 -4.95 9.59
CA SER A 404 2.75 -4.08 8.43
C SER A 404 1.27 -3.84 8.15
N ALA A 405 0.96 -2.68 7.58
CA ALA A 405 -0.37 -2.37 7.10
C ALA A 405 -0.65 -3.05 5.75
N PHE A 406 -1.93 -3.26 5.41
CA PHE A 406 -2.28 -3.56 4.02
C PHE A 406 -2.02 -2.35 3.14
N THR A 407 -1.44 -2.62 1.97
CA THR A 407 -1.47 -1.77 0.78
C THR A 407 -2.14 -2.56 -0.32
N LEU A 408 -2.69 -1.90 -1.34
CA LEU A 408 -3.44 -2.58 -2.39
C LEU A 408 -2.72 -3.80 -3.01
N PRO A 409 -1.41 -3.76 -3.33
CA PRO A 409 -0.72 -4.96 -3.81
C PRO A 409 -0.63 -6.05 -2.74
N THR A 410 -0.24 -5.72 -1.51
CA THR A 410 -0.06 -6.72 -0.46
C THR A 410 -1.40 -7.33 -0.01
N GLN A 411 -2.49 -6.56 -0.03
CA GLN A 411 -3.84 -7.05 0.21
C GLN A 411 -4.30 -7.95 -0.94
N LEU A 412 -4.10 -7.53 -2.19
CA LEU A 412 -4.42 -8.34 -3.36
C LEU A 412 -3.70 -9.70 -3.33
N TYR A 413 -2.39 -9.73 -3.11
CA TYR A 413 -1.63 -10.98 -3.05
C TYR A 413 -2.00 -11.86 -1.84
N PHE A 414 -2.37 -11.26 -0.70
CA PHE A 414 -2.90 -12.00 0.45
C PHE A 414 -4.19 -12.75 0.09
N TYR A 415 -5.14 -12.06 -0.55
CA TYR A 415 -6.40 -12.66 -0.99
C TYR A 415 -6.24 -13.60 -2.19
N LEU A 416 -5.29 -13.35 -3.10
CA LEU A 416 -4.98 -14.28 -4.20
C LEU A 416 -4.36 -15.59 -3.68
N CYS A 417 -3.54 -15.52 -2.63
CA CYS A 417 -3.08 -16.70 -1.89
C CYS A 417 -4.27 -17.53 -1.40
N MET A 418 -5.23 -16.87 -0.74
CA MET A 418 -6.45 -17.54 -0.30
C MET A 418 -7.25 -18.11 -1.47
N ALA A 419 -7.42 -17.35 -2.55
CA ALA A 419 -8.14 -17.79 -3.74
C ALA A 419 -7.57 -19.10 -4.33
N ILE A 420 -6.24 -19.23 -4.37
CA ILE A 420 -5.55 -20.47 -4.80
C ILE A 420 -5.76 -21.61 -3.79
N LEU A 421 -5.76 -21.32 -2.49
CA LEU A 421 -5.90 -22.35 -1.45
C LEU A 421 -7.32 -22.92 -1.34
N VAL A 422 -8.34 -22.11 -1.62
CA VAL A 422 -9.76 -22.53 -1.55
C VAL A 422 -10.27 -23.12 -2.87
N SER A 423 -9.53 -22.96 -3.97
CA SER A 423 -9.83 -23.62 -5.24
C SER A 423 -9.48 -25.12 -5.15
N ASP A 424 -10.32 -25.90 -4.46
CA ASP A 424 -10.27 -27.36 -4.53
C ASP A 424 -10.88 -27.82 -5.87
N PHE A 425 -10.20 -28.76 -6.52
CA PHE A 425 -10.44 -29.13 -7.91
C PHE A 425 -11.24 -30.42 -8.04
N LYS A 426 -12.00 -30.78 -7.01
CA LYS A 426 -13.00 -31.86 -7.08
C LYS A 426 -14.26 -31.29 -7.74
N THR A 427 -14.47 -31.66 -9.00
CA THR A 427 -15.61 -31.37 -9.91
C THR A 427 -16.97 -31.80 -9.30
N GLU A 428 -18.18 -31.40 -9.74
CA GLU A 428 -18.66 -30.63 -10.90
C GLU A 428 -20.10 -30.14 -10.59
N ARG A 429 -20.40 -28.86 -10.84
CA ARG A 429 -21.72 -28.37 -11.31
C ARG A 429 -21.51 -26.94 -11.81
N VAL A 430 -21.61 -26.74 -13.12
CA VAL A 430 -21.54 -25.42 -13.75
C VAL A 430 -22.92 -24.78 -13.66
N GLU A 431 -23.13 -23.84 -12.73
CA GLU A 431 -24.29 -22.95 -12.80
C GLU A 431 -23.89 -21.65 -13.53
N THR A 432 -24.60 -21.35 -14.62
CA THR A 432 -24.41 -20.10 -15.35
C THR A 432 -25.17 -18.99 -14.63
N ARG A 433 -24.47 -18.18 -13.84
CA ARG A 433 -25.09 -17.03 -13.16
C ARG A 433 -25.20 -15.83 -14.12
N ARG A 434 -26.33 -15.70 -14.83
CA ARG A 434 -26.65 -14.54 -15.67
C ARG A 434 -27.18 -13.37 -14.83
N TRP A 435 -26.30 -12.58 -14.21
CA TRP A 435 -26.69 -11.37 -13.45
C TRP A 435 -26.25 -10.10 -14.20
N ARG A 436 -26.59 -10.00 -15.49
CA ARG A 436 -26.14 -8.90 -16.36
C ARG A 436 -26.50 -7.50 -15.85
N PRO A 437 -27.71 -7.18 -15.37
CA PRO A 437 -28.01 -5.82 -14.92
C PRO A 437 -27.27 -5.44 -13.63
N PHE A 438 -27.09 -6.39 -12.69
CA PHE A 438 -26.44 -6.13 -11.40
C PHE A 438 -24.91 -5.99 -11.53
N GLN A 439 -24.29 -6.62 -12.52
CA GLN A 439 -22.85 -6.45 -12.80
C GLN A 439 -22.50 -5.00 -13.14
N TRP A 440 -23.35 -4.32 -13.92
CA TRP A 440 -23.15 -2.90 -14.27
C TRP A 440 -23.28 -1.97 -13.06
N VAL A 441 -24.19 -2.27 -12.12
CA VAL A 441 -24.38 -1.50 -10.88
C VAL A 441 -23.10 -1.47 -10.04
N LEU A 442 -22.28 -2.53 -10.09
CA LEU A 442 -21.00 -2.58 -9.38
C LEU A 442 -19.81 -2.13 -10.25
N ALA A 443 -19.81 -2.46 -11.54
CA ALA A 443 -18.69 -2.16 -12.43
C ALA A 443 -18.58 -0.66 -12.74
N LEU A 444 -19.70 0.03 -12.96
CA LEU A 444 -19.71 1.44 -13.33
C LEU A 444 -19.13 2.35 -12.23
N PRO A 445 -19.52 2.23 -10.94
CA PRO A 445 -18.89 3.00 -9.87
C PRO A 445 -17.38 2.78 -9.76
N LEU A 446 -16.91 1.54 -9.94
CA LEU A 446 -15.46 1.24 -9.91
C LEU A 446 -14.72 1.90 -11.08
N ALA A 447 -15.28 1.85 -12.29
CA ALA A 447 -14.71 2.52 -13.46
C ALA A 447 -14.71 4.05 -13.29
N CYS A 448 -15.79 4.62 -12.77
CA CYS A 448 -15.87 6.05 -12.45
C CYS A 448 -14.86 6.46 -11.38
N ALA A 449 -14.69 5.66 -10.32
CA ALA A 449 -13.70 5.90 -9.29
C ALA A 449 -12.26 5.84 -9.85
N ALA A 450 -11.98 4.91 -10.76
CA ALA A 450 -10.69 4.82 -11.45
C ALA A 450 -10.41 6.10 -12.27
N LEU A 451 -11.41 6.57 -13.04
CA LEU A 451 -11.29 7.80 -13.82
C LEU A 451 -11.13 9.03 -12.92
N TYR A 452 -11.93 9.13 -11.86
CA TYR A 452 -11.89 10.23 -10.91
C TYR A 452 -10.50 10.38 -10.26
N LEU A 453 -9.94 9.28 -9.76
CA LEU A 453 -8.61 9.27 -9.15
C LEU A 453 -7.50 9.56 -10.17
N ALA A 454 -7.58 8.98 -11.37
CA ALA A 454 -6.59 9.20 -12.42
C ALA A 454 -6.59 10.66 -12.91
N ALA A 455 -7.76 11.23 -13.17
CA ALA A 455 -7.90 12.59 -13.69
C ALA A 455 -7.36 13.62 -12.69
N GLY A 456 -7.76 13.53 -11.43
CA GLY A 456 -7.29 14.43 -10.37
C GLY A 456 -5.77 14.37 -10.18
N ASP A 457 -5.20 13.16 -10.15
CA ASP A 457 -3.76 12.98 -9.93
C ASP A 457 -2.90 13.42 -11.14
N VAL A 458 -3.37 13.21 -12.37
CA VAL A 458 -2.70 13.72 -13.59
C VAL A 458 -2.71 15.24 -13.60
N LEU A 459 -3.80 15.89 -13.17
CA LEU A 459 -3.88 17.35 -13.07
C LEU A 459 -2.92 17.90 -12.00
N LEU A 460 -2.80 17.25 -10.84
CA LEU A 460 -1.76 17.61 -9.85
C LEU A 460 -0.35 17.43 -10.41
N ALA A 461 -0.11 16.38 -11.20
CA ALA A 461 1.18 16.16 -11.85
C ALA A 461 1.48 17.24 -12.91
N SER A 462 0.47 17.68 -13.66
CA SER A 462 0.59 18.81 -14.60
C SER A 462 0.92 20.10 -13.87
N ALA A 463 0.20 20.42 -12.78
CA ALA A 463 0.48 21.60 -11.98
C ALA A 463 1.91 21.61 -11.43
N ARG A 464 2.43 20.46 -10.98
CA ARG A 464 3.84 20.31 -10.57
C ARG A 464 4.80 20.63 -11.72
N ARG A 465 4.62 19.99 -12.88
CA ARG A 465 5.49 20.17 -14.06
C ARG A 465 5.47 21.59 -14.62
N GLU A 466 4.31 22.24 -14.63
CA GLU A 466 4.14 23.61 -15.07
C GLU A 466 4.86 24.58 -14.13
N LEU A 467 4.75 24.37 -12.82
CA LEU A 467 5.48 25.14 -11.83
C LEU A 467 6.99 24.91 -11.90
N ASP A 468 7.43 23.67 -12.13
CA ASP A 468 8.85 23.34 -12.34
C ASP A 468 9.44 24.06 -13.58
N ARG A 469 8.61 24.36 -14.59
CA ARG A 469 8.98 25.15 -15.78
C ARG A 469 8.89 26.66 -15.57
N GLY A 470 8.38 27.10 -14.42
CA GLY A 470 8.16 28.50 -14.09
C GLY A 470 6.86 29.11 -14.63
N ASP A 471 5.95 28.31 -15.18
CA ASP A 471 4.63 28.78 -15.63
C ASP A 471 3.62 28.73 -14.48
N VAL A 472 3.65 29.78 -13.65
CA VAL A 472 2.79 29.92 -12.46
C VAL A 472 1.31 29.91 -12.81
N GLU A 473 0.90 30.61 -13.89
CA GLU A 473 -0.51 30.75 -14.24
C GLU A 473 -1.10 29.43 -14.77
N SER A 474 -0.34 28.67 -15.57
CA SER A 474 -0.77 27.33 -15.97
C SER A 474 -0.83 26.39 -14.78
N ALA A 475 0.17 26.42 -13.90
CA ALA A 475 0.21 25.58 -12.71
C ALA A 475 -1.02 25.79 -11.82
N VAL A 476 -1.44 27.04 -11.62
CA VAL A 476 -2.65 27.38 -10.87
C VAL A 476 -3.90 26.85 -11.56
N ARG A 477 -4.04 27.06 -12.88
CA ARG A 477 -5.19 26.52 -13.62
C ARG A 477 -5.30 24.99 -13.51
N SER A 478 -4.18 24.29 -13.61
CA SER A 478 -4.14 22.82 -13.46
C SER A 478 -4.48 22.40 -12.03
N LEU A 479 -4.00 23.14 -11.03
CA LEU A 479 -4.30 22.89 -9.62
C LEU A 479 -5.79 23.14 -9.31
N ASP A 480 -6.40 24.21 -9.83
CA ASP A 480 -7.82 24.49 -9.66
C ASP A 480 -8.71 23.43 -10.34
N ARG A 481 -8.31 22.97 -11.53
CA ARG A 481 -8.95 21.82 -12.15
C ARG A 481 -8.80 20.56 -11.29
N ALA A 482 -7.63 20.29 -10.72
CA ALA A 482 -7.44 19.14 -9.84
C ALA A 482 -8.38 19.21 -8.62
N ARG A 483 -8.56 20.40 -8.03
CA ARG A 483 -9.49 20.65 -6.90
C ARG A 483 -10.94 20.36 -7.29
N ALA A 484 -11.35 20.68 -8.52
CA ALA A 484 -12.68 20.33 -9.03
C ALA A 484 -12.91 18.81 -9.13
N TRP A 485 -11.83 18.03 -9.30
CA TRP A 485 -11.82 16.58 -9.20
C TRP A 485 -11.57 16.07 -7.77
N GLY A 486 -11.68 16.92 -6.74
CA GLY A 486 -11.43 16.59 -5.34
C GLY A 486 -10.01 16.13 -5.02
N ALA A 487 -9.06 16.31 -5.95
CA ALA A 487 -7.65 16.05 -5.72
C ALA A 487 -6.96 17.30 -5.17
N SER A 488 -6.23 17.14 -4.08
CA SER A 488 -5.52 18.25 -3.43
C SER A 488 -4.15 17.80 -2.92
N ALA A 489 -3.21 18.73 -2.92
CA ALA A 489 -1.88 18.59 -2.35
C ALA A 489 -1.44 19.96 -1.80
N ASP A 490 -2.31 20.59 -1.02
CA ASP A 490 -2.21 22.02 -0.70
C ASP A 490 -1.00 22.38 0.17
N VAL A 491 -0.61 21.49 1.09
CA VAL A 491 0.66 21.65 1.83
C VAL A 491 1.87 21.61 0.88
N TYR A 492 1.85 20.73 -0.11
CA TYR A 492 2.91 20.65 -1.12
C TYR A 492 2.95 21.92 -1.98
N PHE A 493 1.81 22.31 -2.56
CA PHE A 493 1.75 23.47 -3.45
C PHE A 493 2.00 24.79 -2.73
N SER A 494 1.54 24.97 -1.49
CA SER A 494 1.86 26.17 -0.69
C SER A 494 3.37 26.35 -0.54
N ARG A 495 4.09 25.29 -0.15
CA ARG A 495 5.57 25.32 -0.02
C ARG A 495 6.27 25.54 -1.35
N ARG A 496 5.79 24.90 -2.43
CA ARG A 496 6.39 25.05 -3.78
C ARG A 496 6.20 26.44 -4.35
N PHE A 497 5.02 27.03 -4.23
CA PHE A 497 4.77 28.41 -4.66
C PHE A 497 5.54 29.42 -3.80
N LEU A 498 5.69 29.17 -2.50
CA LEU A 498 6.51 30.01 -1.62
C LEU A 498 7.98 29.98 -2.04
N ALA A 499 8.55 28.80 -2.26
CA ALA A 499 9.93 28.66 -2.73
C ALA A 499 10.14 29.34 -4.09
N PHE A 500 9.18 29.20 -5.01
CA PHE A 500 9.21 29.89 -6.30
C PHE A 500 9.16 31.41 -6.14
N SER A 501 8.28 31.92 -5.27
CA SER A 501 8.17 33.35 -4.96
C SER A 501 9.50 33.92 -4.46
N GLN A 502 10.15 33.22 -3.52
CA GLN A 502 11.45 33.63 -2.96
C GLN A 502 12.57 33.65 -4.01
N ALA A 503 12.51 32.78 -5.01
CA ALA A 503 13.49 32.71 -6.08
C ALA A 503 13.21 33.67 -7.27
N ALA A 504 11.97 34.14 -7.42
CA ALA A 504 11.57 34.98 -8.55
C ALA A 504 12.24 36.36 -8.49
N SER A 505 12.83 36.80 -9.60
CA SER A 505 13.46 38.11 -9.74
C SER A 505 12.44 39.24 -9.93
N ASP A 506 11.38 38.98 -10.71
CA ASP A 506 10.30 39.91 -10.98
C ASP A 506 9.35 40.08 -9.79
N THR A 507 9.11 41.32 -9.38
CA THR A 507 8.27 41.68 -8.23
C THR A 507 6.81 41.24 -8.43
N GLY A 508 6.27 41.37 -9.64
CA GLY A 508 4.87 41.00 -9.92
C GLY A 508 4.65 39.49 -9.83
N THR A 509 5.60 38.72 -10.36
CA THR A 509 5.61 37.24 -10.30
C THR A 509 5.84 36.75 -8.88
N ARG A 510 6.76 37.39 -8.14
CA ARG A 510 6.99 37.12 -6.70
C ARG A 510 5.70 37.30 -5.90
N PHE A 511 5.01 38.42 -6.09
CA PHE A 511 3.76 38.72 -5.38
C PHE A 511 2.66 37.72 -5.71
N ARG A 512 2.41 37.44 -7.00
CA ARG A 512 1.40 36.46 -7.43
C ARG A 512 1.68 35.05 -6.88
N ALA A 513 2.91 34.57 -7.03
CA ALA A 513 3.29 33.26 -6.49
C ALA A 513 3.09 33.18 -4.97
N TRP A 514 3.38 34.26 -4.24
CA TRP A 514 3.12 34.33 -2.81
C TRP A 514 1.61 34.28 -2.49
N GLN A 515 0.76 34.99 -3.24
CA GLN A 515 -0.69 34.92 -3.06
C GLN A 515 -1.23 33.49 -3.25
N TYR A 516 -0.78 32.79 -4.28
CA TYR A 516 -1.15 31.39 -4.50
C TYR A 516 -0.61 30.44 -3.42
N ALA A 517 0.60 30.72 -2.91
CA ALA A 517 1.15 29.99 -1.79
C ALA A 517 0.27 30.14 -0.53
N MET A 518 -0.18 31.37 -0.25
CA MET A 518 -1.08 31.67 0.87
C MET A 518 -2.47 31.05 0.69
N ASP A 519 -3.07 31.12 -0.51
CA ASP A 519 -4.34 30.46 -0.82
C ASP A 519 -4.27 28.94 -0.55
N ALA A 520 -3.23 28.27 -1.08
CA ALA A 520 -3.02 26.86 -0.82
C ALA A 520 -2.81 26.59 0.69
N ALA A 521 -2.02 27.41 1.39
CA ALA A 521 -1.81 27.24 2.83
C ALA A 521 -3.11 27.39 3.64
N ALA A 522 -3.97 28.34 3.28
CA ALA A 522 -5.22 28.61 3.96
C ALA A 522 -6.25 27.48 3.77
N ARG A 523 -6.24 26.80 2.62
CA ARG A 523 -7.14 25.66 2.39
C ARG A 523 -6.62 24.34 2.96
N ALA A 524 -5.30 24.21 3.11
CA ALA A 524 -4.66 22.97 3.54
C ALA A 524 -5.26 22.32 4.81
N PRO A 525 -5.65 23.06 5.88
CA PRO A 525 -6.26 22.46 7.07
C PRO A 525 -7.58 21.71 6.81
N ASN A 526 -8.28 22.02 5.71
CA ASN A 526 -9.54 21.39 5.33
C ASN A 526 -9.37 20.26 4.30
N THR A 527 -8.20 20.17 3.65
CA THR A 527 -7.96 19.22 2.55
C THR A 527 -6.90 18.18 2.89
N ALA A 528 -5.96 18.50 3.78
CA ALA A 528 -4.91 17.60 4.20
C ALA A 528 -5.42 16.53 5.18
N GLU A 529 -4.93 15.31 5.01
CA GLU A 529 -5.17 14.21 5.95
C GLU A 529 -4.43 14.47 7.28
N ASP A 530 -3.29 15.15 7.25
CA ASP A 530 -2.55 15.62 8.41
C ASP A 530 -2.93 17.06 8.78
N ARG A 531 -4.13 17.24 9.34
CA ARG A 531 -4.68 18.58 9.63
C ARG A 531 -3.78 19.39 10.55
N GLN A 532 -3.22 18.79 11.59
CA GLN A 532 -2.34 19.46 12.56
C GLN A 532 -1.09 20.03 11.88
N ASN A 533 -0.48 19.30 10.95
CA ASN A 533 0.69 19.78 10.21
C ASN A 533 0.32 20.84 9.18
N ALA A 534 -0.85 20.74 8.55
CA ALA A 534 -1.36 21.79 7.68
C ALA A 534 -1.61 23.11 8.45
N LEU A 535 -2.12 23.04 9.68
CA LEU A 535 -2.27 24.20 10.57
C LEU A 535 -0.91 24.79 10.98
N LEU A 536 0.08 23.95 11.29
CA LEU A 536 1.45 24.40 11.56
C LEU A 536 2.07 25.10 10.35
N ASN A 537 1.86 24.56 9.14
CA ASN A 537 2.28 25.16 7.88
C ASN A 537 1.63 26.54 7.71
N LEU A 538 0.30 26.64 7.89
CA LEU A 538 -0.45 27.90 7.81
C LEU A 538 0.03 28.94 8.84
N ALA A 539 0.33 28.52 10.07
CA ALA A 539 0.92 29.39 11.09
C ALA A 539 2.23 30.03 10.61
N GLY A 540 3.08 29.27 9.91
CA GLY A 540 4.29 29.81 9.27
C GLY A 540 4.01 30.93 8.27
N PHE A 541 2.96 30.79 7.45
CA PHE A 541 2.54 31.82 6.50
C PHE A 541 1.99 33.09 7.18
N TYR A 542 1.26 32.95 8.29
CA TYR A 542 0.81 34.11 9.08
C TYR A 542 1.97 34.81 9.79
N ALA A 543 2.98 34.06 10.24
CA ALA A 543 4.19 34.63 10.82
C ALA A 543 4.95 35.51 9.81
N MET A 544 5.03 35.09 8.53
CA MET A 544 5.61 35.90 7.45
C MET A 544 4.84 37.20 7.17
N GLN A 545 3.56 37.25 7.51
CA GLN A 545 2.72 38.46 7.43
C GLN A 545 2.75 39.30 8.71
N ASN A 546 3.57 38.91 9.69
CA ASN A 546 3.63 39.52 11.02
C ASN A 546 2.27 39.53 11.74
N ASN A 547 1.44 38.51 11.51
CA ASN A 547 0.09 38.39 12.08
C ASN A 547 0.10 37.43 13.28
N ALA A 548 0.57 37.91 14.44
CA ALA A 548 0.72 37.10 15.65
C ALA A 548 -0.59 36.44 16.12
N THR A 549 -1.71 37.16 16.06
CA THR A 549 -3.04 36.63 16.44
C THR A 549 -3.46 35.44 15.57
N ALA A 550 -3.19 35.48 14.27
CA ALA A 550 -3.50 34.36 13.38
C ALA A 550 -2.55 33.18 13.58
N VAL A 551 -1.26 33.44 13.87
CA VAL A 551 -0.29 32.40 14.26
C VAL A 551 -0.77 31.68 15.52
N GLU A 552 -1.09 32.43 16.58
CA GLU A 552 -1.58 31.87 17.84
C GLU A 552 -2.82 31.00 17.60
N ARG A 553 -3.81 31.51 16.85
CA ARG A 553 -5.04 30.76 16.53
C ARG A 553 -4.73 29.44 15.83
N SER A 554 -3.91 29.45 14.78
CA SER A 554 -3.55 28.25 14.04
C SER A 554 -2.79 27.23 14.91
N LEU A 555 -1.92 27.69 15.81
CA LEU A 555 -1.20 26.82 16.73
C LEU A 555 -2.13 26.20 17.78
N ARG A 556 -3.07 26.97 18.35
CA ARG A 556 -4.08 26.45 19.28
C ARG A 556 -5.00 25.43 18.60
N GLU A 557 -5.39 25.66 17.34
CA GLU A 557 -6.14 24.66 16.56
C GLU A 557 -5.31 23.40 16.28
N ALA A 558 -4.01 23.53 16.03
CA ALA A 558 -3.12 22.39 15.84
C ALA A 558 -2.98 21.57 17.13
N ILE A 559 -2.88 22.23 18.29
CA ILE A 559 -2.90 21.59 19.62
C ILE A 559 -4.24 20.87 19.83
N ALA A 560 -5.37 21.49 19.50
CA ALA A 560 -6.67 20.85 19.64
C ALA A 560 -6.81 19.59 18.76
N ALA A 561 -6.22 19.59 17.57
CA ALA A 561 -6.21 18.43 16.66
C ALA A 561 -5.25 17.32 17.14
N ALA A 562 -4.07 17.67 17.66
CA ALA A 562 -3.06 16.73 18.13
C ALA A 562 -2.48 17.17 19.50
N PRO A 563 -3.20 16.92 20.62
CA PRO A 563 -2.88 17.51 21.92
C PRO A 563 -1.55 17.07 22.55
N ASN A 564 -0.98 15.96 22.08
CA ASN A 564 0.30 15.43 22.56
C ASN A 564 1.45 15.67 21.59
N TRP A 565 1.25 16.42 20.51
CA TRP A 565 2.32 16.80 19.60
C TRP A 565 3.05 18.05 20.10
N PHE A 566 4.35 17.94 20.36
CA PHE A 566 5.10 19.00 21.06
C PHE A 566 5.32 20.28 20.25
N LYS A 567 5.43 20.19 18.90
CA LYS A 567 5.84 21.34 18.06
C LYS A 567 4.89 22.54 18.15
N PRO A 568 3.56 22.37 18.05
CA PRO A 568 2.63 23.49 18.24
C PRO A 568 2.76 24.15 19.62
N HIS A 569 2.92 23.38 20.69
CA HIS A 569 3.14 23.91 22.05
C HIS A 569 4.43 24.74 22.13
N TRP A 570 5.52 24.21 21.56
CA TRP A 570 6.82 24.89 21.55
C TRP A 570 6.79 26.22 20.79
N LEU A 571 6.14 26.26 19.63
CA LEU A 571 5.99 27.51 18.87
C LEU A 571 5.03 28.49 19.56
N LEU A 572 3.94 27.98 20.13
CA LEU A 572 2.96 28.81 20.83
C LEU A 572 3.58 29.52 22.03
N ALA A 573 4.42 28.81 22.80
CA ALA A 573 5.16 29.40 23.91
C ALA A 573 6.01 30.61 23.48
N GLN A 574 6.68 30.52 22.32
CA GLN A 574 7.50 31.61 21.80
C GLN A 574 6.68 32.82 21.34
N VAL A 575 5.49 32.58 20.75
CA VAL A 575 4.56 33.63 20.34
C VAL A 575 4.01 34.36 21.56
N LEU A 576 3.47 33.62 22.54
CA LEU A 576 2.92 34.17 23.78
C LEU A 576 3.94 34.96 24.59
N ALA A 577 5.20 34.51 24.62
CA ALA A 577 6.27 35.24 25.29
C ALA A 577 6.58 36.59 24.63
N ARG A 578 6.38 36.72 23.32
CA ARG A 578 6.56 37.99 22.59
C ARG A 578 5.35 38.90 22.74
N ASP A 579 4.16 38.33 22.82
CA ASP A 579 2.89 39.08 22.94
C ASP A 579 2.58 39.51 24.39
N GLY A 580 3.45 39.21 25.35
CA GLY A 580 3.32 39.69 26.73
C GLY A 580 2.52 38.78 27.66
N HIS A 581 2.42 37.49 27.33
CA HIS A 581 1.72 36.46 28.13
C HIS A 581 2.70 35.44 28.75
N PRO A 582 3.57 35.85 29.70
CA PRO A 582 4.70 35.02 30.16
C PRO A 582 4.27 33.76 30.93
N LEU A 583 3.17 33.81 31.69
CA LEU A 583 2.68 32.66 32.45
C LEU A 583 2.13 31.56 31.53
N GLU A 584 1.35 31.94 30.52
CA GLU A 584 0.88 30.99 29.50
C GLU A 584 2.04 30.46 28.66
N ALA A 585 3.00 31.32 28.31
CA ALA A 585 4.19 30.92 27.58
C ALA A 585 5.01 29.85 28.33
N GLU A 586 5.23 30.00 29.64
CA GLU A 586 5.93 28.98 30.43
C GLU A 586 5.13 27.67 30.51
N ALA A 587 3.80 27.75 30.65
CA ALA A 587 2.94 26.57 30.68
C ALA A 587 3.03 25.77 29.37
N GLU A 588 2.95 26.44 28.23
CA GLU A 588 3.07 25.84 26.91
C GLU A 588 4.48 25.28 26.66
N ALA A 589 5.53 25.99 27.09
CA ALA A 589 6.91 25.50 27.00
C ALA A 589 7.13 24.24 27.84
N ARG A 590 6.54 24.18 29.04
CA ARG A 590 6.57 22.98 29.89
C ARG A 590 5.84 21.82 29.25
N ALA A 591 4.66 22.08 28.67
CA ALA A 591 3.89 21.09 27.93
C ALA A 591 4.67 20.52 26.73
N ALA A 592 5.41 21.38 26.01
CA ALA A 592 6.26 20.99 24.89
C ALA A 592 7.41 20.07 25.35
N VAL A 593 8.19 20.48 26.35
CA VAL A 593 9.29 19.66 26.91
C VAL A 593 8.78 18.31 27.39
N GLU A 594 7.64 18.30 28.07
CA GLU A 594 7.01 17.09 28.57
C GLU A 594 6.59 16.13 27.45
N ARG A 595 6.14 16.63 26.29
CA ARG A 595 5.71 15.81 25.14
C ARG A 595 6.87 15.36 24.27
N ASP A 596 7.88 16.20 24.16
CA ASP A 596 9.13 15.90 23.48
C ASP A 596 9.91 14.77 24.19
N GLY A 597 9.79 14.69 25.52
CA GLY A 597 10.58 13.75 26.30
C GLY A 597 12.07 14.14 26.33
N GLU A 598 12.35 15.44 26.21
CA GLU A 598 13.68 16.06 26.28
C GLU A 598 14.66 15.53 25.21
N LYS A 599 14.16 15.23 24.02
CA LYS A 599 14.96 14.74 22.90
C LYS A 599 15.54 15.86 22.05
N ASP A 600 14.84 16.99 21.98
CA ASP A 600 15.23 18.16 21.20
C ASP A 600 15.74 19.29 22.12
N PRO A 601 17.07 19.56 22.15
CA PRO A 601 17.66 20.52 23.09
C PRO A 601 17.14 21.96 22.93
N GLU A 602 16.71 22.38 21.74
CA GLU A 602 16.02 23.67 21.55
C GLU A 602 14.73 23.81 22.36
N VAL A 603 13.97 22.73 22.53
CA VAL A 603 12.69 22.75 23.25
C VAL A 603 12.95 23.01 24.74
N SER A 604 13.88 22.27 25.34
CA SER A 604 14.31 22.47 26.74
C SER A 604 14.93 23.85 26.97
N ARG A 605 15.80 24.32 26.06
CA ARG A 605 16.40 25.66 26.15
C ARG A 605 15.35 26.77 26.14
N THR A 606 14.26 26.60 25.39
CA THR A 606 13.19 27.60 25.33
C THR A 606 12.51 27.74 26.70
N LEU A 607 12.21 26.63 27.38
CA LEU A 607 11.64 26.66 28.73
C LEU A 607 12.60 27.33 29.74
N GLU A 608 13.89 27.01 29.67
CA GLU A 608 14.90 27.63 30.55
C GLU A 608 15.00 29.14 30.34
N GLN A 609 14.95 29.61 29.10
CA GLN A 609 14.99 31.03 28.77
C GLN A 609 13.77 31.77 29.29
N LEU A 610 12.58 31.17 29.19
CA LEU A 610 11.34 31.78 29.69
C LEU A 610 11.30 31.88 31.22
N ARG A 611 11.87 30.91 31.94
CA ARG A 611 11.97 30.94 33.41
C ARG A 611 12.98 31.96 33.95
N ARG A 612 13.91 32.43 33.12
CA ARG A 612 14.94 33.41 33.51
C ARG A 612 14.51 34.87 33.23
N ARG A 613 13.46 35.07 32.44
CA ARG A 613 12.85 36.37 32.17
C ARG A 613 11.80 36.65 33.22
#